data_AF-A0A8T4J770-F1
#
_entry.id   AF-A0A8T4J770-F1
#
_cell.length_a   1.000
_cell.length_b   1.000
_cell.length_c   1.000
_cell.angle_alpha   90.00
_cell.angle_beta   90.00
_cell.angle_gamma   90.00
#
_symmetry.space_group_name_H-M   'P 1'
#
loop_
_entity.id
_entity.type
_entity.pdbx_description
1 polymer ?
#
loop_
_entity_poly.entity_id
_entity_poly.type
_entity_poly.pdbx_seq_one_letter_code
_entity_poly.pdbx_strand_id
1 'polypeptide(L)'
;VRELGVLARQSELKAPFVEELAADIFMGSFTPKFPKAARVAAELLVGTFYERYYAIDYAALRNLAIIETSDGLNRSYGARTSPGFAKLCVERATRVTRTASRAGSWSVAANGMVIEQAQILTTHNLAVLVRYVGVAPDWRDLAGRAFTTVCRLTARVHGNPSPRDK
;
A
#
# COMPACT_ATOMS: atom_id res chain seq x y z
N VAL A 1 13.12 3.54 -1.33
CA VAL A 1 12.10 4.63 -1.35
C VAL A 1 12.57 5.89 -0.64
N ARG A 2 13.44 5.79 0.38
CA ARG A 2 14.02 6.98 1.05
C ARG A 2 14.68 7.93 0.04
N GLU A 3 15.37 7.37 -0.95
CA GLU A 3 16.02 8.05 -2.06
C GLU A 3 15.02 8.81 -2.93
N LEU A 4 13.90 8.18 -3.30
CA LEU A 4 12.79 8.84 -4.02
C LEU A 4 12.20 10.00 -3.20
N GLY A 5 12.06 9.82 -1.88
CA GLY A 5 11.62 10.88 -0.98
C GLY A 5 12.61 12.06 -0.90
N VAL A 6 13.91 11.80 -0.95
CA VAL A 6 14.95 12.84 -1.01
C VAL A 6 14.88 13.59 -2.33
N LEU A 7 14.84 12.86 -3.46
CA LEU A 7 14.75 13.44 -4.80
C LEU A 7 13.48 14.29 -4.95
N ALA A 8 12.33 13.80 -4.49
CA ALA A 8 11.08 14.55 -4.52
C ALA A 8 11.19 15.89 -3.80
N ARG A 9 11.82 15.94 -2.62
CA ARG A 9 12.05 17.19 -1.89
C ARG A 9 12.99 18.13 -2.63
N GLN A 10 14.07 17.61 -3.21
CA GLN A 10 15.01 18.41 -4.00
C GLN A 10 14.37 18.98 -5.27
N SER A 11 13.40 18.27 -5.85
CA SER A 11 12.64 18.71 -7.02
C SER A 11 11.34 19.45 -6.65
N GLU A 12 11.14 19.82 -5.38
CA GLU A 12 9.93 20.49 -4.87
C GLU A 12 8.60 19.76 -5.15
N LEU A 13 8.69 18.46 -5.47
CA LEU A 13 7.53 17.62 -5.67
C LEU A 13 6.94 17.26 -4.30
N LYS A 14 5.70 17.70 -4.07
CA LYS A 14 4.90 17.33 -2.88
C LYS A 14 4.35 15.90 -2.98
N ALA A 15 5.16 14.97 -3.48
CA ALA A 15 4.81 13.57 -3.69
C ALA A 15 4.80 12.81 -2.36
N PRO A 16 3.67 12.19 -1.97
CA PRO A 16 3.57 11.47 -0.70
C PRO A 16 4.18 10.07 -0.80
N PHE A 17 5.47 9.96 -1.10
CA PHE A 17 6.15 8.66 -1.12
C PHE A 17 6.12 8.01 0.26
N VAL A 18 5.65 6.76 0.34
CA VAL A 18 5.65 5.95 1.56
C VAL A 18 6.83 5.00 1.59
N GLU A 19 7.59 5.02 2.69
CA GLU A 19 8.76 4.19 2.90
C GLU A 19 8.35 2.74 3.11
N GLU A 20 9.17 1.82 2.61
CA GLU A 20 9.01 0.40 2.91
C GLU A 20 9.28 0.17 4.39
N LEU A 21 8.36 -0.58 5.00
CA LEU A 21 8.08 -0.57 6.43
C LEU A 21 9.26 -1.07 7.26
N ALA A 22 9.91 -0.14 7.95
CA ALA A 22 10.75 -0.46 9.09
C ALA A 22 10.38 0.50 10.24
N ALA A 23 9.87 -0.08 11.34
CA ALA A 23 9.58 0.51 12.67
C ALA A 23 8.11 0.83 13.04
N ASP A 24 7.37 1.71 12.36
CA ASP A 24 6.13 2.28 12.94
C ASP A 24 4.91 1.32 13.07
N ILE A 25 4.85 0.25 12.29
CA ILE A 25 3.78 -0.78 12.44
C ILE A 25 3.95 -1.66 13.67
N PHE A 26 5.18 -1.81 14.18
CA PHE A 26 5.38 -2.40 15.50
C PHE A 26 4.82 -1.50 16.60
N MET A 27 4.56 -0.22 16.29
CA MET A 27 3.88 0.74 17.15
C MET A 27 2.37 0.87 16.84
N GLY A 28 1.82 0.03 15.96
CA GLY A 28 0.37 -0.10 15.75
C GLY A 28 -0.30 1.00 14.90
N SER A 29 0.46 1.84 14.17
CA SER A 29 -0.15 2.85 13.31
C SER A 29 0.70 3.20 12.08
N PHE A 30 0.14 4.00 11.18
CA PHE A 30 0.81 4.54 9.99
C PHE A 30 1.03 6.04 10.14
N THR A 31 1.95 6.60 9.37
CA THR A 31 2.13 8.05 9.28
C THR A 31 1.12 8.67 8.29
N PRO A 32 0.81 9.98 8.38
CA PRO A 32 -0.19 10.63 7.52
C PRO A 32 0.13 10.64 6.01
N LYS A 33 1.33 10.24 5.59
CA LYS A 33 1.67 10.07 4.16
C LYS A 33 0.94 8.89 3.52
N PHE A 34 0.61 7.85 4.30
CA PHE A 34 -0.08 6.66 3.81
C PHE A 34 -1.48 6.93 3.26
N PRO A 35 -2.43 7.54 4.02
CA PRO A 35 -3.74 7.89 3.47
C PRO A 35 -3.64 8.91 2.32
N LYS A 36 -2.62 9.79 2.31
CA LYS A 36 -2.37 10.72 1.19
C LYS A 36 -1.97 9.98 -0.09
N ALA A 37 -1.04 9.02 0.00
CA ALA A 37 -0.65 8.18 -1.13
C ALA A 37 -1.80 7.29 -1.61
N ALA A 38 -2.57 6.75 -0.67
CA ALA A 38 -3.72 5.91 -0.98
C ALA A 38 -4.83 6.69 -1.69
N ARG A 39 -5.03 7.97 -1.34
CA ARG A 39 -5.93 8.87 -2.07
C ARG A 39 -5.47 9.10 -3.52
N VAL A 40 -4.17 9.25 -3.76
CA VAL A 40 -3.62 9.38 -5.13
C VAL A 40 -3.90 8.12 -5.94
N ALA A 41 -3.75 6.94 -5.33
CA ALA A 41 -4.13 5.69 -5.96
C ALA A 41 -5.64 5.62 -6.27
N ALA A 42 -6.49 6.08 -5.35
CA ALA A 42 -7.94 6.13 -5.54
C ALA A 42 -8.35 7.00 -6.73
N GLU A 43 -7.75 8.19 -6.86
CA GLU A 43 -8.01 9.12 -7.96
C GLU A 43 -7.62 8.51 -9.32
N LEU A 44 -6.57 7.68 -9.36
CA LEU A 44 -6.11 7.03 -10.58
C LEU A 44 -6.88 5.75 -10.93
N LEU A 45 -7.33 4.99 -9.93
CA LEU A 45 -7.76 3.59 -10.12
C LEU A 45 -9.25 3.35 -9.89
N VAL A 46 -10.03 4.37 -9.54
CA VAL A 46 -11.50 4.24 -9.45
C VAL A 46 -12.11 3.77 -10.78
N GLY A 47 -13.05 2.85 -10.71
CA GLY A 47 -13.71 2.19 -11.84
C GLY A 47 -12.88 1.11 -12.54
N THR A 48 -11.60 0.94 -12.18
CA THR A 48 -10.70 0.01 -12.86
C THR A 48 -10.85 -1.44 -12.38
N PHE A 49 -10.23 -2.38 -13.10
CA PHE A 49 -10.11 -3.76 -12.62
C PHE A 49 -9.34 -3.88 -11.32
N TYR A 50 -8.42 -2.95 -11.01
CA TYR A 50 -7.67 -2.98 -9.75
C TYR A 50 -8.60 -2.79 -8.55
N GLU A 51 -9.53 -1.82 -8.62
CA GLU A 51 -10.56 -1.60 -7.61
C GLU A 51 -11.39 -2.86 -7.37
N ARG A 52 -11.89 -3.46 -8.45
CA ARG A 52 -12.73 -4.66 -8.40
C ARG A 52 -11.96 -5.87 -7.88
N TYR A 53 -10.75 -6.09 -8.37
CA TYR A 53 -9.92 -7.25 -8.02
C TYR A 53 -9.57 -7.27 -6.54
N TYR A 54 -9.19 -6.12 -5.98
CA TYR A 54 -8.87 -6.00 -4.55
C TYR A 54 -10.07 -5.65 -3.67
N ALA A 55 -11.28 -5.55 -4.24
CA ALA A 55 -12.50 -5.13 -3.55
C ALA A 55 -12.26 -3.88 -2.67
N ILE A 56 -11.74 -2.82 -3.30
CA ILE A 56 -11.44 -1.56 -2.61
C ILE A 56 -12.64 -0.63 -2.74
N ASP A 57 -13.08 -0.05 -1.62
CA ASP A 57 -14.03 1.06 -1.64
C ASP A 57 -13.24 2.39 -1.65
N TYR A 58 -13.00 2.91 -2.85
CA TYR A 58 -12.25 4.15 -3.00
C TYR A 58 -13.00 5.39 -2.51
N ALA A 59 -14.34 5.34 -2.45
CA ALA A 59 -15.12 6.44 -1.88
C ALA A 59 -14.92 6.53 -0.38
N ALA A 60 -15.00 5.39 0.33
CA ALA A 60 -14.72 5.32 1.77
C ALA A 60 -13.27 5.71 2.09
N LEU A 61 -12.30 5.26 1.30
CA LEU A 61 -10.89 5.61 1.46
C LEU A 61 -10.65 7.13 1.32
N ARG A 62 -11.28 7.78 0.32
CA ARG A 62 -11.19 9.22 0.11
C ARG A 62 -11.79 9.99 1.30
N ASN A 63 -12.95 9.57 1.78
CA ASN A 63 -13.60 10.20 2.94
C ASN A 63 -12.72 10.09 4.19
N LEU A 64 -12.12 8.92 4.44
CA LEU A 64 -11.18 8.71 5.53
C LEU A 64 -9.97 9.66 5.44
N ALA A 65 -9.36 9.79 4.26
CA ALA A 65 -8.22 10.67 4.06
C ALA A 65 -8.57 12.15 4.30
N ILE A 66 -9.79 12.58 3.94
CA ILE A 66 -10.28 13.94 4.21
C ILE A 66 -10.44 14.15 5.73
N ILE A 67 -11.14 13.24 6.42
CA ILE A 67 -11.40 13.33 7.87
C ILE A 67 -10.08 13.42 8.65
N GLU A 68 -9.13 12.51 8.38
CA GLU A 68 -7.85 12.52 9.10
C GLU A 68 -6.99 13.74 8.80
N THR A 69 -7.09 14.30 7.57
CA THR A 69 -6.40 15.55 7.23
C THR A 69 -6.98 16.72 8.02
N SER A 70 -8.32 16.81 8.09
CA SER A 70 -9.02 17.84 8.87
C SER A 70 -8.71 17.75 10.36
N ASP A 71 -8.71 16.54 10.94
CA ASP A 71 -8.35 16.31 12.34
C ASP A 71 -6.90 16.71 12.63
N GLY A 72 -6.00 16.49 11.68
CA GLY A 72 -4.60 16.90 11.80
C GLY A 72 -4.41 18.42 11.82
N LEU A 73 -5.24 19.17 11.09
CA LEU A 73 -5.19 20.64 11.07
C LEU A 73 -5.68 21.25 12.39
N ASN A 74 -6.61 20.59 13.07
CA ASN A 74 -7.14 21.05 14.36
C ASN A 74 -6.18 20.82 15.55
N ARG A 75 -5.04 20.15 15.34
CA ARG A 75 -4.04 19.88 16.40
C ARG A 75 -2.87 20.85 16.28
N SER A 76 -2.47 21.46 17.40
CA SER A 76 -1.34 22.43 17.44
C SER A 76 0.00 21.88 16.95
N TYR A 77 0.18 20.55 16.89
CA TYR A 77 1.41 19.89 16.44
C TYR A 77 1.23 19.02 15.19
N GLY A 78 0.07 19.08 14.52
CA GLY A 78 -0.27 18.19 13.42
C GLY A 78 -0.50 16.72 13.82
N ALA A 79 -1.08 15.93 12.93
CA ALA A 79 -1.20 14.48 13.14
C ALA A 79 0.17 13.80 12.93
N ARG A 80 0.64 13.03 13.91
CA ARG A 80 1.86 12.20 13.79
C ARG A 80 1.56 10.80 13.26
N THR A 81 0.31 10.35 13.38
CA THR A 81 -0.17 9.02 13.02
C THR A 81 -1.52 9.09 12.31
N SER A 82 -1.94 7.97 11.72
CA SER A 82 -3.14 7.78 10.92
C SER A 82 -3.86 6.50 11.40
N PRO A 83 -4.58 6.59 12.54
CA PRO A 83 -5.23 5.44 13.16
C PRO A 83 -6.40 4.88 12.34
N GLY A 84 -7.12 5.73 11.60
CA GLY A 84 -8.19 5.30 10.70
C GLY A 84 -7.63 4.47 9.55
N PHE A 85 -6.53 4.90 8.93
CA PHE A 85 -5.88 4.10 7.88
C PHE A 85 -5.35 2.76 8.42
N ALA A 86 -4.79 2.76 9.63
CA ALA A 86 -4.36 1.53 10.30
C ALA A 86 -5.52 0.55 10.50
N LYS A 87 -6.65 1.05 11.03
CA LYS A 87 -7.88 0.27 11.20
C LYS A 87 -8.37 -0.32 9.88
N LEU A 88 -8.40 0.48 8.81
CA LEU A 88 -8.79 0.01 7.48
C LEU A 88 -7.90 -1.15 6.98
N CYS A 89 -6.58 -1.04 7.16
CA CYS A 89 -5.65 -2.11 6.75
C CYS A 89 -5.90 -3.40 7.55
N VAL A 90 -6.15 -3.30 8.86
CA VAL A 90 -6.49 -4.44 9.73
C VAL A 90 -7.82 -5.08 9.33
N GLU A 91 -8.86 -4.29 9.09
CA GLU A 91 -10.16 -4.79 8.63
C GLU A 91 -10.04 -5.53 7.30
N ARG A 92 -9.23 -5.02 6.38
CA ARG A 92 -8.99 -5.68 5.09
C ARG A 92 -8.16 -6.97 5.25
N ALA A 93 -7.14 -6.96 6.10
CA ALA A 93 -6.33 -8.15 6.37
C ALA A 93 -7.17 -9.28 6.99
N THR A 94 -8.04 -8.95 7.95
CA THR A 94 -8.90 -9.93 8.64
C THR A 94 -10.02 -10.50 7.77
N ARG A 95 -10.51 -9.78 6.75
CA ARG A 95 -11.48 -10.32 5.77
C ARG A 95 -10.91 -11.48 4.94
N VAL A 96 -9.59 -11.52 4.74
CA VAL A 96 -8.91 -12.55 3.94
C VAL A 96 -8.69 -13.83 4.77
N THR A 97 -8.58 -13.72 6.10
CA THR A 97 -8.40 -14.85 7.01
C THR A 97 -9.70 -15.23 7.71
N ARG A 98 -10.33 -16.35 7.28
CA ARG A 98 -11.47 -16.96 7.99
C ARG A 98 -11.15 -17.39 9.44
N THR A 99 -9.88 -17.48 9.79
CA THR A 99 -9.42 -17.74 11.15
C THR A 99 -9.26 -16.42 11.87
N ALA A 100 -10.27 -16.03 12.64
CA ALA A 100 -10.09 -15.06 13.71
C ALA A 100 -8.96 -15.57 14.60
N SER A 101 -7.75 -15.03 14.41
CA SER A 101 -6.66 -15.21 15.36
C SER A 101 -7.22 -14.81 16.73
N ARG A 102 -7.25 -15.78 17.67
CA ARG A 102 -7.65 -15.54 19.07
C ARG A 102 -7.06 -14.19 19.50
N ALA A 103 -7.95 -13.29 19.89
CA ALA A 103 -7.60 -11.93 20.29
C ALA A 103 -6.44 -11.96 21.29
N GLY A 104 -5.29 -11.40 20.90
CA GLY A 104 -4.18 -11.14 21.82
C GLY A 104 -2.78 -11.64 21.44
N SER A 105 -2.59 -12.44 20.38
CA SER A 105 -1.25 -12.93 20.01
C SER A 105 -0.65 -12.16 18.83
N TRP A 106 0.50 -11.51 19.06
CA TRP A 106 1.35 -10.93 18.01
C TRP A 106 1.77 -12.03 17.03
N SER A 107 1.43 -11.87 15.75
CA SER A 107 1.85 -12.80 14.68
C SER A 107 2.55 -12.04 13.56
N VAL A 108 3.74 -12.50 13.17
CA VAL A 108 4.48 -11.97 12.02
C VAL A 108 3.64 -12.04 10.75
N ALA A 109 2.87 -13.13 10.57
CA ALA A 109 1.97 -13.29 9.43
C ALA A 109 0.84 -12.26 9.46
N ALA A 110 0.23 -12.01 10.63
CA ALA A 110 -0.84 -11.02 10.76
C ALA A 110 -0.32 -9.59 10.45
N ASN A 111 0.85 -9.23 10.98
CA ASN A 111 1.48 -7.95 10.66
C ASN A 111 1.83 -7.85 9.18
N GLY A 112 2.36 -8.93 8.58
CA GLY A 112 2.62 -9.01 7.14
C GLY A 112 1.38 -8.75 6.30
N MET A 113 0.23 -9.31 6.67
CA MET A 113 -1.02 -9.04 5.95
C MET A 113 -1.46 -7.57 6.06
N VAL A 114 -1.30 -6.93 7.23
CA VAL A 114 -1.62 -5.50 7.39
C VAL A 114 -0.70 -4.63 6.53
N ILE A 115 0.58 -4.98 6.45
CA ILE A 115 1.56 -4.35 5.55
C ILE A 115 1.11 -4.48 4.10
N GLU A 116 0.78 -5.70 3.67
CA GLU A 116 0.32 -5.97 2.31
C GLU A 116 -0.91 -5.12 1.96
N GLN A 117 -1.86 -4.98 2.89
CA GLN A 117 -3.02 -4.11 2.67
C GLN A 117 -2.63 -2.64 2.48
N ALA A 118 -1.70 -2.11 3.28
CA ALA A 118 -1.21 -0.74 3.10
C ALA A 118 -0.52 -0.57 1.74
N GLN A 119 0.25 -1.57 1.32
CA GLN A 119 0.93 -1.53 0.03
C GLN A 119 -0.05 -1.61 -1.15
N ILE A 120 -1.07 -2.46 -1.08
CA ILE A 120 -2.17 -2.53 -2.07
C ILE A 120 -2.89 -1.19 -2.15
N LEU A 121 -3.32 -0.62 -1.02
CA LEU A 121 -4.05 0.65 -1.00
C LEU A 121 -3.25 1.83 -1.53
N THR A 122 -1.91 1.77 -1.43
CA THR A 122 -1.00 2.81 -1.93
C THR A 122 -0.38 2.46 -3.28
N THR A 123 -0.73 1.31 -3.87
CA THR A 123 -0.14 0.75 -5.10
C THR A 123 1.39 0.66 -5.05
N HIS A 124 1.97 0.44 -3.87
CA HIS A 124 3.42 0.49 -3.64
C HIS A 124 4.08 1.75 -4.23
N ASN A 125 3.43 2.92 -4.09
CA ASN A 125 3.82 4.22 -4.66
C ASN A 125 3.74 4.35 -6.20
N LEU A 126 3.27 3.35 -6.95
CA LEU A 126 3.18 3.45 -8.41
C LEU A 126 2.26 4.61 -8.85
N ALA A 127 1.10 4.76 -8.23
CA ALA A 127 0.20 5.89 -8.52
C ALA A 127 0.84 7.25 -8.19
N VAL A 128 1.68 7.31 -7.16
CA VAL A 128 2.43 8.53 -6.79
C VAL A 128 3.45 8.88 -7.88
N LEU A 129 4.18 7.90 -8.42
CA LEU A 129 5.09 8.10 -9.55
C LEU A 129 4.36 8.60 -10.79
N VAL A 130 3.24 7.97 -11.15
CA VAL A 130 2.43 8.39 -12.30
C VAL A 130 1.94 9.83 -12.13
N ARG A 131 1.39 10.16 -10.97
CA ARG A 131 0.77 11.47 -10.73
C ARG A 131 1.77 12.61 -10.56
N TYR A 132 2.83 12.42 -9.78
CA TYR A 132 3.73 13.50 -9.39
C TYR A 132 5.02 13.56 -10.21
N VAL A 133 5.51 12.41 -10.69
CA VAL A 133 6.73 12.35 -11.50
C VAL A 133 6.40 12.33 -12.99
N GLY A 134 5.15 12.02 -13.36
CA GLY A 134 4.71 11.97 -14.76
C GLY A 134 5.16 10.68 -15.47
N VAL A 135 5.45 9.61 -14.71
CA VAL A 135 5.76 8.32 -15.31
C VAL A 135 4.53 7.83 -16.07
N ALA A 136 4.69 7.63 -17.37
CA ALA A 136 3.63 7.17 -18.28
C ALA A 136 4.02 5.80 -18.85
N PRO A 137 3.81 4.71 -18.08
CA PRO A 137 4.21 3.40 -18.55
C PRO A 137 3.22 2.86 -19.58
N ASP A 138 3.73 2.05 -20.51
CA ASP A 138 2.88 1.18 -21.30
C ASP A 138 2.41 0.02 -20.42
N TRP A 139 1.22 0.18 -19.85
CA TRP A 139 0.62 -0.80 -18.93
C TRP A 139 0.43 -2.17 -19.57
N ARG A 140 0.13 -2.23 -20.87
CA ARG A 140 -0.11 -3.49 -21.58
C ARG A 140 1.19 -4.23 -21.78
N ASP A 141 2.21 -3.54 -22.27
CA ASP A 141 3.54 -4.12 -22.43
C ASP A 141 4.12 -4.60 -21.08
N LEU A 142 4.06 -3.76 -20.04
CA LEU A 142 4.53 -4.14 -18.71
C LEU A 142 3.78 -5.35 -18.14
N ALA A 143 2.45 -5.40 -18.29
CA ALA A 143 1.67 -6.55 -17.85
C ALA A 143 2.07 -7.83 -18.62
N GLY A 144 2.29 -7.73 -19.94
CA GLY A 144 2.76 -8.85 -20.76
C GLY A 144 4.15 -9.35 -20.36
N ARG A 145 5.09 -8.43 -20.09
CA ARG A 145 6.44 -8.78 -19.61
C ARG A 145 6.42 -9.38 -18.21
N ALA A 146 5.59 -8.85 -17.31
CA ALA A 146 5.42 -9.39 -15.97
C ALA A 146 4.83 -10.81 -16.03
N PHE A 147 3.77 -11.03 -16.81
CA PHE A 147 3.15 -12.34 -17.01
C PHE A 147 4.15 -13.37 -17.57
N THR A 148 4.88 -13.02 -18.64
CA THR A 148 5.93 -13.87 -19.21
C THR A 148 6.99 -14.23 -18.17
N THR A 149 7.38 -13.27 -17.34
CA THR A 149 8.36 -13.51 -16.26
C THR A 149 7.81 -14.49 -15.22
N VAL A 150 6.55 -14.32 -14.79
CA VAL A 150 5.90 -15.24 -13.85
C VAL A 150 5.85 -16.65 -14.44
N CYS A 151 5.38 -16.82 -15.69
CA CYS A 151 5.34 -18.13 -16.35
C CYS A 151 6.72 -18.80 -16.41
N ARG A 152 7.76 -18.04 -16.76
CA ARG A 152 9.14 -18.54 -16.79
C ARG A 152 9.60 -18.98 -15.40
N LEU A 153 9.31 -18.20 -14.36
CA LEU A 153 9.72 -18.50 -12.98
C LEU A 153 8.95 -19.70 -12.42
N THR A 154 7.64 -19.79 -12.62
CA THR A 154 6.83 -20.91 -12.14
C THR A 154 7.17 -22.21 -12.86
N ALA A 155 7.46 -22.19 -14.15
CA ALA A 155 7.94 -23.36 -14.89
C ALA A 155 9.23 -23.95 -14.30
N ARG A 156 10.15 -23.10 -13.79
CA ARG A 156 11.38 -23.57 -13.11
C ARG A 156 11.09 -24.27 -11.79
N VAL A 157 10.01 -23.89 -11.09
CA VAL A 157 9.61 -24.51 -9.81
C VAL A 157 8.93 -25.86 -10.05
N HIS A 158 8.14 -26.00 -11.11
CA HIS A 158 7.48 -27.27 -11.46
C HIS A 158 8.45 -28.42 -11.73
N GLY A 159 9.70 -28.13 -12.13
CA GLY A 159 10.76 -29.12 -12.33
C GLY A 159 11.64 -29.40 -11.09
N ASN A 160 11.35 -28.80 -9.93
CA ASN A 160 12.19 -28.93 -8.73
C ASN A 160 11.38 -29.52 -7.54
N PRO A 161 11.63 -30.77 -7.14
CA PRO A 161 10.86 -31.45 -6.09
C PRO A 161 11.10 -30.93 -4.66
N SER A 162 12.13 -30.11 -4.41
CA SER A 162 12.30 -29.36 -3.14
C SER A 162 12.73 -27.91 -3.40
N PRO A 163 11.79 -26.93 -3.37
CA PRO A 163 12.12 -25.52 -3.52
C PRO A 163 12.61 -24.84 -2.23
N ARG A 164 12.76 -25.55 -1.11
CA ARG A 164 12.92 -24.94 0.24
C ARG A 164 14.17 -25.30 1.03
N ASP A 165 15.16 -25.98 0.43
CA ASP A 165 16.42 -26.26 1.11
C ASP A 165 17.52 -25.26 0.69
N LYS A 166 17.54 -24.10 1.35
CA LYS A 166 18.74 -23.31 1.64
C LYS A 166 18.56 -22.53 2.94
#